data_AF-A0A367LWP1-F1
#
_entry.id   AF-A0A367LWP1-F1
#
_cell.length_a   1.000
_cell.length_b   1.000
_cell.length_c   1.000
_cell.angle_alpha   90.00
_cell.angle_beta   90.00
_cell.angle_gamma   90.00
#
_symmetry.space_group_name_H-M   'P 1'
#
loop_
_entity.id
_entity.type
_entity.pdbx_description
1 polymer ?
#
loop_
_entity_poly.entity_id
_entity_poly.type
_entity_poly.pdbx_seq_one_letter_code
_entity_poly.pdbx_strand_id
1 'polypeptide(L)'
;LEFYLLDRERDANGRPQPARDADGGRPRATQVYGLRELEQIEPFLADLYAACKAQGLPARTAISEYAPGQVEITLDHGDALAAMDQAIRYKRLVKGIAHKHGMLACFMAKPFDDLAGTGMHLHVSLAD
;
A
#
# COMPACT_ATOMS: atom_id res chain seq x y z
N LEU A 1 -0.13 -6.94 -3.14
CA LEU A 1 1.12 -6.38 -2.57
C LEU A 1 0.78 -5.49 -1.42
N GLU A 2 1.22 -5.86 -0.23
CA GLU A 2 1.02 -5.07 0.97
C GLU A 2 2.06 -3.94 1.08
N PHE A 3 1.68 -2.86 1.76
CA PHE A 3 2.57 -1.80 2.22
C PHE A 3 1.91 -0.97 3.32
N TYR A 4 2.72 -0.21 4.05
CA TYR A 4 2.24 0.80 4.98
C TYR A 4 2.29 2.20 4.35
N LEU A 5 1.28 3.02 4.63
CA LEU A 5 1.36 4.47 4.48
C LEU A 5 1.81 5.07 5.80
N LEU A 6 2.99 5.68 5.79
CA LEU A 6 3.64 6.27 6.97
C LEU A 6 3.65 7.79 6.88
N ASP A 7 3.64 8.41 8.04
CA ASP A 7 3.94 9.84 8.17
C ASP A 7 5.41 10.10 7.83
N ARG A 8 5.68 11.30 7.28
CA ARG A 8 7.04 11.80 7.08
C ARG A 8 7.69 12.18 8.40
N GLU A 9 6.88 12.64 9.35
CA GLU A 9 7.31 12.90 10.72
C GLU A 9 7.39 11.61 11.51
N ARG A 10 8.44 11.47 12.31
CA ARG A 10 8.61 10.36 13.25
C ARG A 10 7.87 10.66 14.55
N ASP A 11 7.62 9.63 15.36
CA ASP A 11 7.08 9.84 16.70
C ASP A 11 8.13 10.50 17.63
N ALA A 12 7.74 10.79 18.88
CA ALA A 12 8.61 11.40 19.87
C ALA A 12 9.88 10.58 20.20
N ASN A 13 9.87 9.27 19.88
CA ASN A 13 10.99 8.34 20.08
C ASN A 13 11.77 8.09 18.77
N GLY A 14 11.47 8.78 17.67
CA GLY A 14 12.11 8.59 16.38
C GLY A 14 11.63 7.35 15.60
N ARG A 15 10.54 6.70 16.01
CA ARG A 15 9.98 5.52 15.32
C ARG A 15 9.10 5.96 14.14
N PRO A 16 8.96 5.11 13.11
CA PRO A 16 7.92 5.32 12.10
C PRO A 16 6.54 5.34 12.77
N GLN A 17 5.57 6.00 12.13
CA GLN A 17 4.18 6.03 12.57
C GLN A 17 3.25 6.03 11.35
N PRO A 18 2.03 5.48 11.46
CA PRO A 18 1.05 5.54 10.38
C PRO A 18 0.79 6.97 9.92
N ALA A 19 0.52 7.14 8.62
CA ALA A 19 0.09 8.41 8.06
C ALA A 19 -1.17 8.95 8.77
N ARG A 20 -1.39 10.26 8.66
CA ARG A 20 -2.60 10.87 9.21
C ARG A 20 -3.79 10.55 8.32
N ASP A 21 -4.94 10.34 8.96
CA ASP A 21 -6.23 10.26 8.29
C ASP A 21 -6.62 11.63 7.73
N ALA A 22 -7.58 11.66 6.79
CA ALA A 22 -8.08 12.90 6.22
C ALA A 22 -8.73 13.83 7.28
N ASP A 23 -9.24 13.26 8.37
CA ASP A 23 -9.77 13.98 9.53
C ASP A 23 -8.68 14.55 10.47
N GLY A 24 -7.39 14.34 10.15
CA GLY A 24 -6.24 14.78 10.94
C GLY A 24 -5.87 13.83 12.08
N GLY A 25 -6.69 12.81 12.31
CA GLY A 25 -6.41 11.71 13.24
C GLY A 25 -5.30 10.78 12.76
N ARG A 26 -5.13 9.67 13.48
CA ARG A 26 -4.26 8.57 13.07
C ARG A 26 -4.98 7.24 13.25
N PRO A 27 -4.79 6.28 12.33
CA PRO A 27 -5.22 4.91 12.53
C PRO A 27 -4.60 4.32 13.80
N ARG A 28 -5.41 3.71 14.67
CA ARG A 28 -4.95 3.08 15.92
C ARG A 28 -5.37 1.63 16.09
N ALA A 29 -6.51 1.24 15.52
CA ALA A 29 -7.05 -0.10 15.64
C ALA A 29 -6.81 -0.88 14.35
N THR A 30 -6.59 -2.19 14.46
CA THR A 30 -6.62 -3.10 13.32
C THR A 30 -8.06 -3.23 12.83
N GLN A 31 -8.31 -2.84 11.58
CA GLN A 31 -9.61 -2.91 10.92
C GLN A 31 -9.43 -3.58 9.54
N VAL A 32 -9.47 -4.90 9.55
CA VAL A 32 -9.33 -5.71 8.33
C VAL A 32 -10.57 -5.50 7.47
N TYR A 33 -10.39 -5.19 6.18
CA TYR A 33 -11.47 -4.83 5.25
C TYR A 33 -12.31 -3.63 5.70
N GLY A 34 -11.77 -2.78 6.56
CA GLY A 34 -12.44 -1.58 7.04
C GLY A 34 -12.67 -0.57 5.93
N LEU A 35 -13.93 -0.16 5.74
CA LEU A 35 -14.32 0.80 4.71
C LEU A 35 -13.85 2.22 5.04
N ARG A 36 -13.96 2.61 6.32
CA ARG A 36 -13.52 3.93 6.79
C ARG A 36 -12.03 4.13 6.47
N GLU A 37 -11.21 3.11 6.70
CA GLU A 37 -9.77 3.13 6.49
C GLU A 37 -9.43 3.41 5.03
N LEU A 38 -10.16 2.80 4.09
CA LEU A 38 -10.02 3.08 2.66
C LEU A 38 -10.55 4.47 2.28
N GLU A 39 -11.64 4.92 2.87
CA GLU A 39 -12.18 6.28 2.67
C GLU A 39 -11.18 7.36 3.11
N GLN A 40 -10.46 7.15 4.22
CA GLN A 40 -9.45 8.12 4.71
C GLN A 40 -8.29 8.33 3.73
N ILE A 41 -8.03 7.36 2.85
CA ILE A 41 -6.94 7.41 1.86
C ILE A 41 -7.47 7.47 0.42
N GLU A 42 -8.76 7.74 0.22
CA GLU A 42 -9.41 7.74 -1.09
C GLU A 42 -8.68 8.64 -2.11
N PRO A 43 -8.24 9.88 -1.77
CA PRO A 43 -7.54 10.72 -2.74
C PRO A 43 -6.21 10.11 -3.22
N PHE A 44 -5.51 9.40 -2.34
CA PHE A 44 -4.29 8.67 -2.68
C PHE A 44 -4.61 7.48 -3.60
N LEU A 45 -5.66 6.71 -3.27
CA LEU A 45 -6.08 5.57 -4.08
C LEU A 45 -6.54 6.00 -5.48
N ALA A 46 -7.31 7.07 -5.59
CA ALA A 46 -7.78 7.61 -6.86
C ALA A 46 -6.61 8.00 -7.79
N ASP A 47 -5.64 8.76 -7.26
CA ASP A 47 -4.42 9.12 -7.99
C ASP A 47 -3.57 7.90 -8.36
N LEU A 48 -3.46 6.92 -7.46
CA LEU A 48 -2.73 5.68 -7.72
C LEU A 48 -3.37 4.87 -8.85
N TYR A 49 -4.69 4.68 -8.82
CA TYR A 49 -5.41 3.97 -9.89
C TYR A 49 -5.33 4.71 -11.23
N ALA A 50 -5.44 6.04 -11.23
CA ALA A 50 -5.27 6.84 -12.43
C ALA A 50 -3.86 6.69 -13.03
N ALA A 51 -2.83 6.72 -12.18
CA ALA A 51 -1.45 6.56 -12.62
C ALA A 51 -1.13 5.11 -13.06
N CYS A 52 -1.70 4.11 -12.40
CA CYS A 52 -1.61 2.71 -12.82
C CYS A 52 -2.23 2.53 -14.21
N LYS A 53 -3.43 3.09 -14.44
CA LYS A 53 -4.10 3.07 -15.74
C LYS A 53 -3.24 3.74 -16.82
N ALA A 54 -2.66 4.90 -16.52
CA ALA A 54 -1.79 5.62 -17.46
C ALA A 54 -0.52 4.84 -17.83
N GLN A 55 -0.01 3.97 -16.95
CA GLN A 55 1.18 3.15 -17.17
C GLN A 55 0.88 1.71 -17.61
N GLY A 56 -0.39 1.35 -17.79
CA GLY A 56 -0.79 -0.02 -18.11
C GLY A 56 -0.48 -1.03 -17.01
N LEU A 57 -0.49 -0.61 -15.74
CA LEU A 57 -0.32 -1.49 -14.59
C LEU A 57 -1.68 -2.09 -14.18
N PRO A 58 -1.79 -3.42 -14.01
CA PRO A 58 -3.07 -4.08 -13.82
C PRO A 58 -3.52 -4.08 -12.35
N ALA A 59 -3.58 -2.91 -11.71
CA ALA A 59 -4.04 -2.77 -10.33
C ALA A 59 -5.56 -3.00 -10.22
N ARG A 60 -5.99 -3.81 -9.25
CA ARG A 60 -7.39 -4.27 -9.16
C ARG A 60 -8.09 -3.85 -7.88
N THR A 61 -7.78 -4.50 -6.76
CA THR A 61 -8.55 -4.37 -5.52
C THR A 61 -7.67 -3.77 -4.43
N ALA A 62 -8.22 -2.78 -3.71
CA ALA A 62 -7.63 -2.25 -2.50
C ALA A 62 -8.31 -2.86 -1.27
N ILE A 63 -7.54 -3.26 -0.27
CA ILE A 63 -8.04 -3.69 1.03
C ILE A 63 -7.25 -3.02 2.16
N SER A 64 -7.93 -2.69 3.25
CA SER A 64 -7.30 -2.38 4.54
C SER A 64 -6.86 -3.68 5.21
N GLU A 65 -5.61 -3.71 5.67
CA GLU A 65 -4.93 -4.93 6.11
C GLU A 65 -4.88 -5.11 7.64
N TYR A 66 -4.18 -6.14 8.09
CA TYR A 66 -4.07 -6.53 9.50
C TYR A 66 -3.24 -5.57 10.40
N ALA A 67 -3.03 -4.32 10.00
CA ALA A 67 -2.45 -3.29 10.85
C ALA A 67 -2.91 -1.88 10.47
N PRO A 68 -2.90 -0.92 11.42
CA PRO A 68 -3.26 0.46 11.15
C PRO A 68 -2.37 1.09 10.07
N GLY A 69 -2.99 1.64 9.02
CA GLY A 69 -2.28 2.25 7.89
C GLY A 69 -1.63 1.24 6.94
N GLN A 70 -1.87 -0.06 7.12
CA GLN A 70 -1.48 -1.09 6.16
C GLN A 70 -2.56 -1.27 5.09
N VAL A 71 -2.12 -1.34 3.84
CA VAL A 71 -2.99 -1.47 2.67
C VAL A 71 -2.40 -2.53 1.76
N GLU A 72 -3.26 -3.32 1.12
CA GLU A 72 -2.88 -4.17 -0.01
C GLU A 72 -3.60 -3.71 -1.28
N ILE A 73 -2.85 -3.62 -2.38
CA ILE A 73 -3.40 -3.61 -3.73
C ILE A 73 -3.00 -4.90 -4.46
N THR A 74 -3.97 -5.59 -5.04
CA THR A 74 -3.72 -6.75 -5.90
C THR A 74 -3.46 -6.34 -7.35
N LEU A 75 -2.63 -7.12 -8.04
CA LEU A 75 -2.37 -6.99 -9.48
C LEU A 75 -2.97 -8.21 -10.20
N ASP A 76 -3.53 -8.04 -11.39
CA ASP A 76 -3.92 -9.20 -12.21
C ASP A 76 -2.69 -10.03 -12.58
N HIS A 77 -2.91 -11.35 -12.70
CA HIS A 77 -1.88 -12.28 -13.14
C HIS A 77 -1.64 -12.17 -14.66
N GLY A 78 -0.49 -12.65 -15.10
CA GLY A 78 -0.12 -12.67 -16.51
C GLY A 78 1.14 -13.48 -16.72
N ASP A 79 1.80 -13.26 -17.85
CA ASP A 79 3.14 -13.80 -18.10
C ASP A 79 4.08 -13.48 -16.94
N ALA A 80 4.87 -14.48 -16.52
CA ALA A 80 5.67 -14.39 -15.30
C ALA A 80 6.67 -13.23 -15.34
N LEU A 81 7.36 -13.02 -16.47
CA LEU A 81 8.35 -11.95 -16.58
C LEU A 81 7.65 -10.59 -16.59
N ALA A 82 6.58 -10.45 -17.36
CA ALA A 82 5.78 -9.23 -17.39
C ALA A 82 5.21 -8.86 -16.02
N ALA A 83 4.72 -9.85 -15.25
CA ALA A 83 4.18 -9.67 -13.91
C ALA A 83 5.25 -9.16 -12.93
N MET A 84 6.50 -9.67 -13.02
CA MET A 84 7.61 -9.18 -12.19
C MET A 84 7.97 -7.73 -12.52
N ASP A 85 8.04 -7.38 -13.80
CA ASP A 85 8.30 -5.99 -14.23
C ASP A 85 7.18 -5.04 -13.78
N GLN A 86 5.94 -5.50 -13.84
CA GLN A 86 4.78 -4.75 -13.35
C GLN A 86 4.84 -4.56 -11.83
N ALA A 87 5.21 -5.58 -11.05
CA ALA A 87 5.33 -5.47 -9.59
C ALA A 87 6.39 -4.44 -9.17
N ILE A 88 7.54 -4.41 -9.85
CA ILE A 88 8.60 -3.43 -9.58
C ILE A 88 8.14 -2.01 -9.94
N ARG A 89 7.53 -1.83 -11.12
CA ARG A 89 6.97 -0.53 -11.56
C ARG A 89 5.88 -0.04 -10.62
N TYR A 90 4.99 -0.93 -10.21
CA TYR A 90 3.92 -0.66 -9.25
C TYR A 90 4.50 -0.17 -7.92
N LYS A 91 5.48 -0.88 -7.33
CA LYS A 91 6.12 -0.45 -6.08
C LYS A 91 6.75 0.95 -6.17
N ARG A 92 7.37 1.28 -7.31
CA ARG A 92 7.91 2.63 -7.57
C ARG A 92 6.80 3.67 -7.67
N LEU A 93 5.71 3.33 -8.37
CA LEU A 93 4.58 4.21 -8.54
C LEU A 93 3.89 4.54 -7.22
N VAL A 94 3.61 3.53 -6.39
CA VAL A 94 3.03 3.69 -5.05
C VAL A 94 3.86 4.68 -4.21
N LYS A 95 5.19 4.52 -4.21
CA LYS A 95 6.08 5.45 -3.50
C LYS A 95 5.99 6.88 -4.04
N GLY A 96 5.94 7.05 -5.35
CA GLY A 96 5.82 8.37 -5.99
C GLY A 96 4.49 9.06 -5.66
N ILE A 97 3.37 8.32 -5.75
CA ILE A 97 2.05 8.85 -5.43
C ILE A 97 1.93 9.14 -3.92
N ALA A 98 2.40 8.24 -3.05
CA ALA A 98 2.41 8.50 -1.61
C ALA A 98 3.18 9.79 -1.28
N HIS A 99 4.33 10.00 -1.93
CA HIS A 99 5.11 11.23 -1.77
C HIS A 99 4.35 12.50 -2.21
N LYS A 100 3.62 12.45 -3.33
CA LYS A 100 2.74 13.55 -3.80
C LYS A 100 1.68 13.89 -2.75
N HIS A 101 1.19 12.90 -2.02
CA HIS A 101 0.21 13.04 -0.94
C HIS A 101 0.84 13.31 0.44
N GLY A 102 2.14 13.63 0.50
CA GLY A 102 2.81 13.96 1.76
C GLY A 102 3.07 12.77 2.69
N MET A 103 2.93 11.54 2.19
CA MET A 103 3.13 10.29 2.92
C MET A 103 4.38 9.54 2.42
N LEU A 104 4.75 8.47 3.12
CA LEU A 104 5.78 7.53 2.70
C LEU A 104 5.18 6.12 2.57
N ALA A 105 5.28 5.51 1.39
CA ALA A 105 4.94 4.10 1.24
C ALA A 105 6.10 3.19 1.65
N CYS A 106 5.87 2.34 2.64
CA CYS A 106 6.87 1.43 3.19
C CYS A 106 6.51 -0.03 2.87
N PHE A 107 7.42 -0.71 2.16
CA PHE A 107 7.34 -2.13 1.82
C PHE A 107 8.38 -2.95 2.59
N MET A 108 8.83 -2.45 3.75
CA MET A 108 9.72 -3.21 4.63
C MET A 108 8.92 -4.38 5.20
N ALA A 109 9.51 -5.57 5.31
CA ALA A 109 8.80 -6.77 5.78
C ALA A 109 8.22 -6.62 7.20
N LYS A 110 8.84 -5.78 8.05
CA LYS A 110 8.42 -5.56 9.44
C LYS A 110 8.80 -4.14 9.89
N PRO A 111 8.03 -3.11 9.53
CA PRO A 111 8.36 -1.71 9.87
C PRO A 111 8.07 -1.35 11.32
N PHE A 112 7.17 -2.09 11.96
CA PHE A 112 6.82 -2.01 13.38
C PHE A 112 7.08 -3.37 14.02
N ASP A 113 7.68 -3.39 15.20
CA ASP A 113 8.00 -4.63 15.93
C ASP A 113 6.74 -5.33 16.45
N ASP A 114 5.73 -4.55 16.85
CA ASP A 114 4.49 -4.98 17.49
C ASP A 114 3.28 -5.13 16.55
N LEU A 115 3.32 -4.61 15.31
CA LEU A 115 2.23 -4.72 14.32
C LEU A 115 2.49 -5.77 13.24
N ALA A 116 1.50 -6.11 12.41
CA ALA A 116 1.65 -7.10 11.34
C ALA A 116 2.81 -6.79 10.37
N GLY A 117 3.41 -7.83 9.80
CA GLY A 117 4.42 -7.67 8.76
C GLY A 117 3.80 -7.29 7.41
N THR A 118 4.64 -6.96 6.43
CA THR A 118 4.24 -6.73 5.04
C THR A 118 4.65 -7.90 4.17
N GLY A 119 3.66 -8.55 3.55
CA GLY A 119 3.81 -9.67 2.65
C GLY A 119 3.90 -9.30 1.16
N MET A 120 4.48 -10.23 0.39
CA MET A 120 4.36 -10.28 -1.07
C MET A 120 3.92 -11.69 -1.44
N HIS A 121 2.62 -11.93 -1.33
CA HIS A 121 2.01 -13.20 -1.70
C HIS A 121 2.07 -13.38 -3.22
N LEU A 122 2.59 -14.52 -3.68
CA LEU A 122 2.72 -14.85 -5.09
C LEU A 122 1.81 -16.04 -5.43
N HIS A 123 0.91 -15.84 -6.38
CA HIS A 123 0.04 -16.87 -6.91
C HIS A 123 0.62 -17.38 -8.22
N VAL A 124 0.83 -18.69 -8.34
CA VAL A 124 1.50 -19.30 -9.50
C VAL A 124 0.64 -20.42 -10.07
N SER A 125 0.50 -20.42 -11.39
CA SER A 125 -0.09 -21.50 -12.18
C SER A 125 0.84 -21.86 -13.34
N LEU A 126 0.67 -23.06 -13.90
CA LEU A 126 1.39 -23.53 -15.08
C LEU A 126 0.36 -23.94 -16.14
N ALA A 127 0.61 -23.56 -17.39
CA ALA A 127 -0.17 -23.93 -18.56
C ALA A 127 0.77 -24.55 -19.62
N ASP A 128 0.22 -25.41 -20.47
CA ASP A 128 0.92 -26.18 -21.51
C ASP A 128 1.03 -25.47 -22.86
#